data_AF-A0A6J3R3U2-F1
#
_entry.id   AF-A0A6J3R3U2-F1
#
_cell.length_a   1.000
_cell.length_b   1.000
_cell.length_c   1.000
_cell.angle_alpha   90.00
_cell.angle_beta   90.00
_cell.angle_gamma   90.00
#
_symmetry.space_group_name_H-M   'P 1'
#
loop_
_entity.id
_entity.type
_entity.pdbx_description
1 polymer ?
#
loop_
_entity_poly.entity_id
_entity_poly.type
_entity_poly.pdbx_seq_one_letter_code
_entity_poly.pdbx_strand_id
1 'polypeptide(L)'
;MSEILCQWLNQELKVSQTVSPKSFAKAFSNGYLIGEVLHKFALQDDFAEFSESRISSAKLNNFSRLEPTLHLLRVQFDQNVAHDIITEKPGAATKLLYQLYIALQRKKKSVLTGVEMQTMQPLTNTKVENMKSETFRDQRLSRRRQNEIMAKIQAAIIQIPKPASNRILKALDAQKALKKKKEAEDVANEIKKFEALIKKDLQAKESASKTSLDTTGQTTADLLNTYSDDDYIKKLQKRLEEDAFARQQREKRRRRLLMDQLIAHEAQEEAYRKEQLINRLMRQSQQERRIAVQLMHVRHEKEVLRQNRIFREKQYEERRLKDFQDALDREAPDSI
;
A
#
# COMPACT_ATOMS: atom_id res chain seq x y z
N MET A 1 6.51 -33.92 20.92
CA MET A 1 6.07 -32.52 21.15
C MET A 1 4.58 -32.43 21.44
N SER A 2 3.71 -33.11 20.68
CA SER A 2 2.27 -33.21 20.99
C SER A 2 1.98 -33.92 22.32
N GLU A 3 2.75 -34.94 22.69
CA GLU A 3 2.56 -35.69 23.96
C GLU A 3 2.70 -34.81 25.21
N ILE A 4 3.70 -33.93 25.24
CA ILE A 4 3.94 -33.00 26.37
C ILE A 4 2.75 -32.04 26.51
N LEU A 5 2.22 -31.56 25.37
CA LEU A 5 1.05 -30.69 25.38
C LEU A 5 -0.22 -31.43 25.80
N CYS A 6 -0.42 -32.68 25.35
CA CYS A 6 -1.52 -33.52 25.80
C CYS A 6 -1.44 -33.78 27.31
N GLN A 7 -0.24 -34.05 27.84
CA GLN A 7 -0.03 -34.23 29.27
C GLN A 7 -0.39 -32.96 30.05
N TRP A 8 0.10 -31.80 29.60
CA TRP A 8 -0.22 -30.51 30.19
C TRP A 8 -1.73 -30.22 30.22
N LEU A 9 -2.41 -30.41 29.08
CA LEU A 9 -3.85 -30.17 28.98
C LEU A 9 -4.67 -31.10 29.88
N ASN A 10 -4.36 -32.40 29.86
CA ASN A 10 -5.17 -33.41 30.54
C ASN A 10 -4.86 -33.49 32.05
N GLN A 11 -3.58 -33.36 32.45
CA GLN A 11 -3.15 -33.55 33.84
C GLN A 11 -3.12 -32.23 34.63
N GLU A 12 -2.59 -31.15 34.05
CA GLU A 12 -2.47 -29.88 34.76
C GLU A 12 -3.74 -29.03 34.63
N LEU A 13 -4.23 -28.81 33.41
CA LEU A 13 -5.39 -27.93 33.18
C LEU A 13 -6.73 -28.62 33.36
N LYS A 14 -6.77 -29.96 33.21
CA LYS A 14 -7.99 -30.78 33.27
C LYS A 14 -9.10 -30.17 32.41
N VAL A 15 -8.83 -30.06 31.12
CA VAL A 15 -9.80 -29.58 30.12
C VAL A 15 -10.99 -30.54 30.00
N SER A 16 -12.11 -30.03 29.53
CA SER A 16 -13.40 -30.74 29.49
C SER A 16 -13.38 -31.96 28.55
N GLN A 17 -12.51 -31.94 27.53
CA GLN A 17 -12.31 -33.06 26.60
C GLN A 17 -10.90 -33.63 26.70
N THR A 18 -10.79 -34.96 26.79
CA THR A 18 -9.50 -35.65 26.78
C THR A 18 -8.84 -35.56 25.40
N VAL A 19 -7.64 -34.98 25.36
CA VAL A 19 -6.90 -34.78 24.09
C VAL A 19 -5.87 -35.89 23.92
N SER A 20 -5.94 -36.61 22.80
CA SER A 20 -4.93 -37.59 22.40
C SER A 20 -4.01 -37.01 21.31
N PRO A 21 -2.74 -37.46 21.21
CA PRO A 21 -1.83 -36.99 20.16
C PRO A 21 -2.36 -37.24 18.74
N LYS A 22 -3.12 -38.33 18.53
CA LYS A 22 -3.70 -38.71 17.23
C LYS A 22 -4.91 -37.86 16.86
N SER A 23 -5.69 -37.42 17.84
CA SER A 23 -6.89 -36.59 17.65
C SER A 23 -6.66 -35.10 17.89
N PHE A 24 -5.41 -34.68 18.10
CA PHE A 24 -5.06 -33.33 18.53
C PHE A 24 -5.58 -32.24 17.58
N ALA A 25 -5.31 -32.36 16.28
CA ALA A 25 -5.76 -31.38 15.29
C ALA A 25 -7.30 -31.25 15.28
N LYS A 26 -8.00 -32.38 15.39
CA LYS A 26 -9.47 -32.44 15.39
C LYS A 26 -10.09 -31.87 16.66
N ALA A 27 -9.49 -32.13 17.83
CA ALA A 27 -9.97 -31.58 19.10
C ALA A 27 -9.91 -30.05 19.12
N PHE A 28 -8.86 -29.48 18.53
CA PHE A 28 -8.65 -28.04 18.50
C PHE A 28 -9.28 -27.31 17.30
N SER A 29 -9.80 -28.03 16.29
CA SER A 29 -10.32 -27.42 15.06
C SER A 29 -11.56 -26.56 15.27
N ASN A 30 -12.25 -26.70 16.40
CA ASN A 30 -13.39 -25.86 16.77
C ASN A 30 -13.00 -24.61 17.59
N GLY A 31 -11.76 -24.51 18.08
CA GLY A 31 -11.32 -23.37 18.89
C GLY A 31 -11.91 -23.32 20.31
N TYR A 32 -12.97 -24.07 20.63
CA TYR A 32 -13.58 -24.11 21.97
C TYR A 32 -12.57 -24.48 23.06
N LEU A 33 -11.79 -25.54 22.87
CA LEU A 33 -10.77 -25.95 23.84
C LEU A 33 -9.68 -24.90 24.05
N ILE A 34 -9.37 -24.10 23.02
CA ILE A 34 -8.42 -22.97 23.17
C ILE A 34 -9.03 -21.89 24.04
N GLY A 35 -10.32 -21.59 23.85
CA GLY A 35 -11.10 -20.71 24.71
C GLY A 35 -11.14 -21.19 26.15
N GLU A 36 -11.37 -22.49 26.37
CA GLU A 36 -11.40 -23.09 27.71
C GLU A 36 -10.05 -22.94 28.42
N VAL A 37 -8.94 -23.20 27.71
CA VAL A 37 -7.59 -22.99 28.23
C VAL A 37 -7.42 -21.52 28.66
N LEU A 38 -7.77 -20.55 27.81
CA LEU A 38 -7.63 -19.13 28.14
C LEU A 38 -8.55 -18.70 29.30
N HIS A 39 -9.77 -19.21 29.36
CA HIS A 39 -10.71 -18.94 30.45
C HIS A 39 -10.17 -19.46 31.79
N LYS A 40 -9.57 -20.65 31.83
CA LYS A 40 -8.91 -21.18 33.04
C LYS A 40 -7.75 -20.29 33.55
N PHE A 41 -7.14 -19.50 32.69
CA PHE A 41 -6.13 -18.49 33.06
C PHE A 41 -6.71 -17.08 33.32
N ALA A 42 -8.04 -16.95 33.42
CA ALA A 42 -8.77 -15.68 33.58
C ALA A 42 -8.36 -14.64 32.52
N LEU A 43 -8.18 -15.10 31.28
CA LEU A 43 -7.80 -14.28 30.15
C LEU A 43 -8.94 -14.07 29.15
N GLN A 44 -10.01 -14.84 29.27
CA GLN A 44 -11.13 -14.84 28.34
C GLN A 44 -12.43 -14.91 29.13
N ASP A 45 -13.03 -13.74 29.39
CA ASP A 45 -14.25 -13.64 30.21
C ASP A 45 -15.53 -13.95 29.41
N ASP A 46 -15.47 -13.84 28.06
CA ASP A 46 -16.59 -14.09 27.14
C ASP A 46 -16.75 -15.58 26.77
N PHE A 47 -16.18 -16.50 27.56
CA PHE A 47 -16.22 -17.94 27.27
C PHE A 47 -17.65 -18.50 27.16
N ALA A 48 -18.64 -17.88 27.81
CA ALA A 48 -20.04 -18.25 27.69
C ALA A 48 -20.60 -18.13 26.25
N GLU A 49 -19.98 -17.31 25.40
CA GLU A 49 -20.39 -17.11 24.01
C GLU A 49 -19.73 -18.11 23.04
N PHE A 50 -18.82 -18.96 23.54
CA PHE A 50 -18.18 -20.00 22.76
C PHE A 50 -19.11 -21.21 22.57
N SER A 51 -19.03 -21.85 21.41
CA SER A 51 -19.86 -23.01 21.10
C SER A 51 -19.05 -24.23 20.67
N GLU A 52 -19.42 -25.41 21.18
CA GLU A 52 -18.82 -26.69 20.77
C GLU A 52 -19.34 -27.22 19.42
N SER A 53 -20.10 -26.40 18.70
CA SER A 53 -20.71 -26.77 17.42
C SER A 53 -19.67 -27.00 16.32
N ARG A 54 -19.91 -28.01 15.46
CA ARG A 54 -19.03 -28.33 14.33
C ARG A 54 -19.24 -27.43 13.10
N ILE A 55 -20.22 -26.53 13.15
CA ILE A 55 -20.60 -25.64 12.05
C ILE A 55 -19.47 -24.64 11.79
N SER A 56 -19.15 -24.37 10.52
CA SER A 56 -18.05 -23.46 10.15
C SER A 56 -18.21 -22.04 10.71
N SER A 57 -19.45 -21.53 10.82
CA SER A 57 -19.72 -20.21 11.42
C SER A 57 -19.40 -20.17 12.92
N ALA A 58 -19.69 -21.24 13.66
CA ALA A 58 -19.34 -21.38 15.07
C ALA A 58 -17.82 -21.42 15.26
N LYS A 59 -17.11 -22.20 14.43
CA LYS A 59 -15.64 -22.24 14.43
C LYS A 59 -15.05 -20.84 14.21
N LEU A 60 -15.51 -20.13 13.17
CA LEU A 60 -15.03 -18.78 12.85
C LEU A 60 -15.28 -17.78 13.99
N ASN A 61 -16.46 -17.83 14.61
CA ASN A 61 -16.81 -16.99 15.76
C ASN A 61 -15.88 -17.28 16.95
N ASN A 62 -15.69 -18.55 17.28
CA ASN A 62 -14.76 -18.95 18.34
C ASN A 62 -13.34 -18.40 18.06
N PHE A 63 -12.81 -18.56 16.83
CA PHE A 63 -11.47 -18.06 16.50
C PHE A 63 -11.38 -16.53 16.45
N SER A 64 -12.42 -15.80 16.01
CA SER A 64 -12.39 -14.33 16.03
C SER A 64 -12.37 -13.77 17.45
N ARG A 65 -12.95 -14.48 18.43
CA ARG A 65 -12.91 -14.11 19.85
C ARG A 65 -11.58 -14.40 20.52
N LEU A 66 -10.86 -15.40 20.02
CA LEU A 66 -9.51 -15.73 20.52
C LEU A 66 -8.46 -14.75 20.00
N GLU A 67 -8.71 -14.08 18.88
CA GLU A 67 -7.73 -13.19 18.25
C GLU A 67 -7.21 -12.07 19.18
N PRO A 68 -8.05 -11.30 19.90
CA PRO A 68 -7.57 -10.21 20.76
C PRO A 68 -6.72 -10.71 21.92
N THR A 69 -7.10 -11.83 22.54
CA THR A 69 -6.39 -12.40 23.68
C THR A 69 -5.06 -13.03 23.29
N LEU A 70 -5.00 -13.70 22.13
CA LEU A 70 -3.75 -14.25 21.59
C LEU A 70 -2.76 -13.13 21.22
N HIS A 71 -3.24 -12.04 20.60
CA HIS A 71 -2.41 -10.87 20.33
C HIS A 71 -1.87 -10.22 21.61
N LEU A 72 -2.69 -10.14 22.66
CA LEU A 72 -2.26 -9.63 23.96
C LEU A 72 -1.12 -10.47 24.57
N LEU A 73 -1.19 -11.79 24.40
CA LEU A 73 -0.13 -12.73 24.80
C LEU A 73 1.10 -12.71 23.87
N ARG A 74 1.13 -11.80 22.89
CA ARG A 74 2.17 -11.68 21.84
C ARG A 74 2.32 -12.95 20.99
N VAL A 75 1.24 -13.71 20.83
CA VAL A 75 1.17 -14.84 19.90
C VAL A 75 0.67 -14.30 18.56
N GLN A 76 1.42 -14.55 17.48
CA GLN A 76 1.01 -14.14 16.14
C GLN A 76 -0.13 -15.05 15.66
N PHE A 77 -1.33 -14.49 15.58
CA PHE A 77 -2.53 -15.23 15.18
C PHE A 77 -3.26 -14.49 14.06
N ASP A 78 -3.08 -14.96 12.83
CA ASP A 78 -3.72 -14.39 11.65
C ASP A 78 -4.87 -15.27 11.15
N GLN A 79 -5.71 -14.71 10.28
CA GLN A 79 -6.81 -15.43 9.63
C GLN A 79 -6.33 -16.70 8.90
N ASN A 80 -5.11 -16.70 8.34
CA ASN A 80 -4.51 -17.87 7.69
C ASN A 80 -4.22 -18.99 8.68
N VAL A 81 -3.75 -18.64 9.88
CA VAL A 81 -3.47 -19.60 10.97
C VAL A 81 -4.79 -20.18 11.48
N ALA A 82 -5.82 -19.35 11.66
CA ALA A 82 -7.16 -19.81 12.01
C ALA A 82 -7.70 -20.81 10.96
N HIS A 83 -7.56 -20.50 9.67
CA HIS A 83 -7.99 -21.38 8.59
C HIS A 83 -7.24 -22.72 8.58
N ASP A 84 -5.91 -22.69 8.74
CA ASP A 84 -5.07 -23.89 8.85
C ASP A 84 -5.49 -24.79 10.03
N ILE A 85 -5.94 -24.21 11.15
CA ILE A 85 -6.42 -24.97 12.31
C ILE A 85 -7.82 -25.53 12.07
N ILE A 86 -8.73 -24.73 11.50
CA ILE A 86 -10.09 -25.15 11.15
C ILE A 86 -10.07 -26.33 10.16
N THR A 87 -9.13 -26.33 9.22
CA THR A 87 -8.93 -27.37 8.21
C THR A 87 -8.12 -28.57 8.71
N GLU A 88 -7.79 -28.60 10.02
CA GLU A 88 -7.08 -29.72 10.66
C GLU A 88 -5.70 -29.99 10.05
N LYS A 89 -5.04 -28.96 9.53
CA LYS A 89 -3.71 -29.08 8.94
C LYS A 89 -2.73 -29.62 10.00
N PRO A 90 -1.96 -30.68 9.68
CA PRO A 90 -1.07 -31.29 10.65
C PRO A 90 -0.03 -30.28 11.15
N GLY A 91 0.12 -30.21 12.48
CA GLY A 91 1.08 -29.33 13.14
C GLY A 91 0.65 -27.88 13.35
N ALA A 92 -0.39 -27.37 12.66
CA ALA A 92 -0.85 -25.99 12.83
C ALA A 92 -1.36 -25.72 14.25
N ALA A 93 -2.30 -26.55 14.73
CA ALA A 93 -2.83 -26.46 16.09
C ALA A 93 -1.72 -26.68 17.15
N THR A 94 -0.81 -27.62 16.89
CA THR A 94 0.28 -27.95 17.83
C THR A 94 1.26 -26.79 17.99
N LYS A 95 1.61 -26.12 16.88
CA LYS A 95 2.47 -24.94 16.89
C LYS A 95 1.84 -23.80 17.67
N LEU A 96 0.56 -23.50 17.41
CA LEU A 96 -0.16 -22.44 18.12
C LEU A 96 -0.27 -22.74 19.62
N LEU A 97 -0.64 -23.96 19.98
CA LEU A 97 -0.78 -24.31 21.39
C LEU A 97 0.58 -24.30 22.11
N TYR A 98 1.67 -24.69 21.44
CA TYR A 98 3.00 -24.58 22.02
C TYR A 98 3.42 -23.12 22.26
N GLN A 99 3.15 -22.23 21.32
CA GLN A 99 3.38 -20.80 21.49
C GLN A 99 2.53 -20.24 22.65
N LEU A 100 1.27 -20.66 22.74
CA LEU A 100 0.38 -20.29 23.84
C LEU A 100 0.90 -20.81 25.19
N TYR A 101 1.35 -22.06 25.25
CA TYR A 101 1.96 -22.66 26.44
C TYR A 101 3.14 -21.81 26.93
N ILE A 102 4.09 -21.45 26.06
CA ILE A 102 5.23 -20.60 26.43
C ILE A 102 4.75 -19.24 26.94
N ALA A 103 3.81 -18.61 26.24
CA ALA A 103 3.29 -17.30 26.61
C ALA A 103 2.62 -17.31 27.99
N LEU A 104 1.81 -18.34 28.28
CA LEU A 104 1.16 -18.54 29.57
C LEU A 104 2.16 -18.84 30.68
N GLN A 105 3.19 -19.65 30.41
CA GLN A 105 4.24 -19.93 31.40
C GLN A 105 5.07 -18.67 31.73
N ARG A 106 5.34 -17.81 30.73
CA ARG A 106 5.98 -16.50 30.97
C ARG A 106 5.11 -15.60 31.84
N LYS A 107 3.79 -15.57 31.58
CA LYS A 107 2.83 -14.82 32.40
C LYS A 107 2.77 -15.36 33.83
N LYS A 108 2.74 -16.68 34.01
CA LYS A 108 2.75 -17.31 35.34
C LYS A 108 4.01 -16.94 36.13
N LYS A 109 5.17 -16.92 35.46
CA LYS A 109 6.44 -16.46 36.06
C LYS A 109 6.41 -14.97 36.39
N SER A 110 5.88 -14.11 35.52
CA SER A 110 5.80 -12.66 35.80
C SER A 110 4.87 -12.33 36.95
N VAL A 111 3.75 -13.07 37.10
CA VAL A 111 2.83 -12.94 38.25
C VAL A 111 3.52 -13.35 39.56
N LEU A 112 4.42 -14.34 39.53
CA LEU A 112 5.15 -14.81 40.71
C LEU A 112 6.35 -13.90 41.09
N THR A 113 6.81 -13.03 40.19
CA THR A 113 8.03 -12.21 40.38
C THR A 113 7.75 -10.84 41.06
N GLY A 114 6.56 -10.62 41.63
CA GLY A 114 6.32 -9.49 42.55
C GLY A 114 6.54 -8.08 41.98
N VAL A 115 6.57 -7.91 40.66
CA VAL A 115 6.48 -6.59 40.03
C VAL A 115 4.99 -6.28 39.90
N GLU A 116 4.47 -5.51 40.85
CA GLU A 116 3.08 -5.02 40.90
C GLU A 116 2.59 -4.60 39.50
N MET A 117 1.53 -5.23 38.99
CA MET A 117 0.14 -4.88 39.31
C MET A 117 -0.17 -3.38 39.15
N GLN A 118 -0.07 -2.90 37.91
CA GLN A 118 -1.02 -1.92 37.38
C GLN A 118 -1.80 -2.57 36.24
N THR A 119 -3.04 -2.93 36.57
CA THR A 119 -4.20 -2.82 35.67
C THR A 119 -3.90 -2.96 34.18
N MET A 120 -3.86 -4.20 33.68
CA MET A 120 -4.31 -4.45 32.31
C MET A 120 -5.85 -4.38 32.30
N GLN A 121 -6.39 -3.20 32.59
CA GLN A 121 -7.63 -2.81 31.93
C GLN A 121 -7.36 -2.83 30.42
N PRO A 122 -8.37 -3.09 29.57
CA PRO A 122 -8.21 -3.22 28.14
C PRO A 122 -7.73 -1.89 27.54
N LEU A 123 -6.42 -1.67 27.55
CA LEU A 123 -5.78 -0.69 26.72
C LEU A 123 -5.91 -1.24 25.31
N THR A 124 -6.66 -0.52 24.48
CA THR A 124 -6.75 -0.58 23.02
C THR A 124 -7.92 -1.34 22.37
N ASN A 125 -9.16 -0.86 22.60
CA ASN A 125 -10.13 -0.83 21.49
C ASN A 125 -10.15 0.55 20.80
N THR A 126 -9.88 1.64 21.52
CA THR A 126 -9.81 2.99 20.92
C THR A 126 -8.60 3.21 20.02
N LYS A 127 -7.42 2.64 20.31
CA LYS A 127 -6.26 2.78 19.40
C LYS A 127 -6.41 1.94 18.13
N VAL A 128 -7.00 0.75 18.19
CA VAL A 128 -7.20 -0.09 17.00
C VAL A 128 -8.37 0.43 16.16
N GLU A 129 -9.45 0.94 16.75
CA GLU A 129 -10.50 1.63 16.00
C GLU A 129 -10.05 3.00 15.47
N ASN A 130 -9.23 3.76 16.20
CA ASN A 130 -8.65 5.00 15.70
C ASN A 130 -7.62 4.72 14.59
N MET A 131 -6.81 3.66 14.70
CA MET A 131 -5.89 3.25 13.63
C MET A 131 -6.63 2.69 12.42
N LYS A 132 -7.69 1.88 12.61
CA LYS A 132 -8.55 1.39 11.52
C LYS A 132 -9.31 2.55 10.85
N SER A 133 -9.90 3.46 11.63
CA SER A 133 -10.60 4.62 11.07
C SER A 133 -9.66 5.62 10.42
N GLU A 134 -8.43 5.79 10.92
CA GLU A 134 -7.37 6.56 10.24
C GLU A 134 -6.89 5.86 8.96
N THR A 135 -6.69 4.54 8.95
CA THR A 135 -6.30 3.82 7.71
C THR A 135 -7.42 3.81 6.68
N PHE A 136 -8.69 3.68 7.08
CA PHE A 136 -9.84 3.79 6.18
C PHE A 136 -10.02 5.23 5.66
N ARG A 137 -9.77 6.25 6.49
CA ARG A 137 -9.75 7.66 6.07
C ARG A 137 -8.60 7.95 5.11
N ASP A 138 -7.41 7.46 5.39
CA ASP A 138 -6.22 7.59 4.56
C ASP A 138 -6.39 6.87 3.22
N GLN A 139 -7.00 5.68 3.21
CA GLN A 139 -7.30 4.97 1.98
C GLN A 139 -8.33 5.73 1.13
N ARG A 140 -9.33 6.35 1.74
CA ARG A 140 -10.35 7.15 1.04
C ARG A 140 -9.77 8.47 0.50
N LEU A 141 -8.87 9.11 1.26
CA LEU A 141 -8.14 10.31 0.82
C LEU A 141 -7.12 9.99 -0.27
N SER A 142 -6.42 8.86 -0.17
CA SER A 142 -5.48 8.39 -1.20
C SER A 142 -6.21 8.05 -2.50
N ARG A 143 -7.38 7.42 -2.42
CA ARG A 143 -8.25 7.17 -3.60
C ARG A 143 -8.80 8.46 -4.21
N ARG A 144 -9.16 9.45 -3.39
CA ARG A 144 -9.52 10.80 -3.88
C ARG A 144 -8.34 11.48 -4.56
N ARG A 145 -7.13 11.41 -4.00
CA ARG A 145 -5.92 11.98 -4.59
C ARG A 145 -5.54 11.26 -5.88
N GLN A 146 -5.66 9.94 -5.96
CA GLN A 146 -5.50 9.19 -7.21
C GLN A 146 -6.54 9.60 -8.26
N ASN A 147 -7.80 9.76 -7.86
CA ASN A 147 -8.85 10.23 -8.77
C ASN A 147 -8.63 11.68 -9.22
N GLU A 148 -8.12 12.54 -8.33
CA GLU A 148 -7.79 13.94 -8.64
C GLU A 148 -6.55 14.03 -9.55
N ILE A 149 -5.53 13.19 -9.33
CA ILE A 149 -4.37 13.06 -10.22
C ILE A 149 -4.82 12.53 -11.58
N MET A 150 -5.69 11.51 -11.63
CA MET A 150 -6.27 11.03 -12.89
C MET A 150 -7.11 12.10 -13.59
N ALA A 151 -7.90 12.87 -12.85
CA ALA A 151 -8.68 13.98 -13.40
C ALA A 151 -7.79 15.13 -13.88
N LYS A 152 -6.71 15.45 -13.15
CA LYS A 152 -5.69 16.43 -13.58
C LYS A 152 -4.89 15.94 -14.77
N ILE A 153 -4.56 14.65 -14.87
CA ILE A 153 -3.96 14.05 -16.06
C ILE A 153 -4.94 14.13 -17.23
N GLN A 154 -6.21 13.78 -17.04
CA GLN A 154 -7.25 13.89 -18.07
C GLN A 154 -7.51 15.35 -18.51
N ALA A 155 -7.42 16.31 -17.59
CA ALA A 155 -7.59 17.73 -17.88
C ALA A 155 -6.32 18.40 -18.47
N ALA A 156 -5.13 17.94 -18.09
CA ALA A 156 -3.84 18.41 -18.60
C ALA A 156 -3.41 17.68 -19.88
N ILE A 157 -4.04 16.54 -20.20
CA ILE A 157 -4.14 16.07 -21.59
C ILE A 157 -4.93 17.15 -22.33
N ILE A 158 -4.19 18.12 -22.85
CA ILE A 158 -4.66 18.99 -23.91
C ILE A 158 -5.17 18.02 -24.98
N GLN A 159 -6.49 17.91 -25.11
CA GLN A 159 -7.09 17.34 -26.29
C GLN A 159 -6.70 18.26 -27.45
N ILE A 160 -5.51 18.03 -28.01
CA ILE A 160 -5.26 18.39 -29.40
C ILE A 160 -6.36 17.62 -30.13
N PRO A 161 -7.33 18.31 -30.76
CA PRO A 161 -8.35 17.62 -31.53
C PRO A 161 -7.56 16.78 -32.51
N LYS A 162 -7.63 15.45 -32.41
CA LYS A 162 -7.02 14.59 -33.42
C LYS A 162 -7.65 15.06 -34.73
N PRO A 163 -6.90 15.71 -35.66
CA PRO A 163 -7.49 16.12 -36.92
C PRO A 163 -8.00 14.83 -37.54
N ALA A 164 -9.31 14.77 -37.81
CA ALA A 164 -10.03 13.55 -38.18
C ALA A 164 -9.19 12.72 -39.16
N SER A 165 -8.48 11.71 -38.65
CA SER A 165 -7.43 11.01 -39.40
C SER A 165 -8.01 10.24 -40.59
N ASN A 166 -9.32 10.04 -40.59
CA ASN A 166 -10.06 9.32 -41.61
C ASN A 166 -10.44 10.18 -42.81
N ARG A 167 -10.28 11.51 -42.78
CA ARG A 167 -10.60 12.38 -43.94
C ARG A 167 -9.37 12.61 -44.83
N ILE A 168 -8.20 12.81 -44.23
CA ILE A 168 -6.94 13.04 -44.97
C ILE A 168 -6.45 11.74 -45.63
N LEU A 169 -6.52 10.61 -44.92
CA LEU A 169 -6.15 9.29 -45.50
C LEU A 169 -7.09 8.91 -46.66
N LYS A 170 -8.41 9.06 -46.49
CA LYS A 170 -9.37 8.79 -47.57
C LYS A 170 -9.21 9.74 -48.76
N ALA A 171 -8.88 11.01 -48.52
CA ALA A 171 -8.61 11.97 -49.59
C ALA A 171 -7.31 11.64 -50.34
N LEU A 172 -6.26 11.21 -49.65
CA LEU A 172 -5.01 10.76 -50.26
C LEU A 172 -5.19 9.47 -51.08
N ASP A 173 -5.95 8.52 -50.57
CA ASP A 173 -6.23 7.27 -51.29
C ASP A 173 -7.13 7.52 -52.51
N ALA A 174 -8.14 8.40 -52.39
CA ALA A 174 -8.95 8.84 -53.52
C ALA A 174 -8.10 9.58 -54.58
N GLN A 175 -7.17 10.43 -54.16
CA GLN A 175 -6.27 11.15 -55.08
C GLN A 175 -5.29 10.20 -55.78
N LYS A 176 -4.75 9.20 -55.08
CA LYS A 176 -3.92 8.15 -55.67
C LYS A 176 -4.70 7.29 -56.67
N ALA A 177 -5.94 6.92 -56.33
CA ALA A 177 -6.81 6.17 -57.25
C ALA A 177 -7.15 6.99 -58.50
N LEU A 178 -7.37 8.30 -58.36
CA LEU A 178 -7.64 9.19 -59.49
C LEU A 178 -6.42 9.35 -60.41
N LYS A 179 -5.21 9.47 -59.83
CA LYS A 179 -3.95 9.50 -60.60
C LYS A 179 -3.72 8.19 -61.35
N LYS A 180 -3.89 7.05 -60.69
CA LYS A 180 -3.80 5.72 -61.35
C LYS A 180 -4.80 5.54 -62.47
N LYS A 181 -6.03 6.07 -62.33
CA LYS A 181 -7.03 6.04 -63.41
C LYS A 181 -6.62 6.91 -64.59
N LYS A 182 -6.11 8.13 -64.34
CA LYS A 182 -5.60 9.00 -65.41
C LYS A 182 -4.39 8.38 -66.11
N GLU A 183 -3.43 7.86 -65.36
CA GLU A 183 -2.27 7.14 -65.90
C GLU A 183 -2.71 5.93 -66.73
N ALA A 184 -3.69 5.15 -66.27
CA ALA A 184 -4.22 4.02 -67.04
C ALA A 184 -4.96 4.45 -68.32
N GLU A 185 -5.66 5.59 -68.28
CA GLU A 185 -6.35 6.16 -69.44
C GLU A 185 -5.35 6.74 -70.45
N ASP A 186 -4.31 7.43 -69.99
CA ASP A 186 -3.21 7.93 -70.81
C ASP A 186 -2.46 6.77 -71.46
N VAL A 187 -2.13 5.71 -70.71
CA VAL A 187 -1.54 4.48 -71.25
C VAL A 187 -2.47 3.80 -72.25
N ALA A 188 -3.77 3.73 -71.98
CA ALA A 188 -4.73 3.16 -72.94
C ALA A 188 -4.82 4.01 -74.23
N ASN A 189 -4.71 5.33 -74.13
CA ASN A 189 -4.69 6.23 -75.27
C ASN A 189 -3.36 6.15 -76.04
N GLU A 190 -2.24 5.98 -75.35
CA GLU A 190 -0.93 5.70 -75.96
C GLU A 190 -0.94 4.35 -76.68
N ILE A 191 -1.52 3.31 -76.06
CA ILE A 191 -1.71 1.99 -76.70
C ILE A 191 -2.60 2.11 -77.92
N LYS A 192 -3.73 2.81 -77.85
CA LYS A 192 -4.59 3.02 -79.03
C LYS A 192 -3.89 3.79 -80.15
N LYS A 193 -3.09 4.81 -79.81
CA LYS A 193 -2.27 5.54 -80.79
C LYS A 193 -1.20 4.62 -81.38
N PHE A 194 -0.57 3.78 -80.57
CA PHE A 194 0.43 2.81 -81.00
C PHE A 194 -0.17 1.72 -81.88
N GLU A 195 -1.35 1.21 -81.54
CA GLU A 195 -2.11 0.25 -82.34
C GLU A 195 -2.56 0.89 -83.65
N ALA A 196 -2.99 2.15 -83.66
CA ALA A 196 -3.34 2.87 -84.88
C ALA A 196 -2.10 3.11 -85.76
N LEU A 197 -0.95 3.41 -85.15
CA LEU A 197 0.35 3.50 -85.82
C LEU A 197 0.75 2.15 -86.39
N ILE A 198 0.65 1.05 -85.65
CA ILE A 198 0.91 -0.30 -86.14
C ILE A 198 -0.06 -0.67 -87.25
N LYS A 199 -1.34 -0.33 -87.14
CA LYS A 199 -2.34 -0.62 -88.17
C LYS A 199 -2.09 0.20 -89.44
N LYS A 200 -1.62 1.44 -89.28
CA LYS A 200 -1.17 2.32 -90.36
C LYS A 200 0.16 1.86 -90.96
N ASP A 201 1.07 1.33 -90.15
CA ASP A 201 2.37 0.79 -90.56
C ASP A 201 2.24 -0.60 -91.18
N LEU A 202 1.23 -1.39 -90.80
CA LEU A 202 0.81 -2.64 -91.46
C LEU A 202 0.15 -2.34 -92.81
N GLN A 203 -0.70 -1.31 -92.89
CA GLN A 203 -1.24 -0.81 -94.17
C GLN A 203 -0.16 -0.15 -95.05
N ALA A 204 0.86 0.49 -94.45
CA ALA A 204 2.01 1.05 -95.18
C ALA A 204 3.06 0.00 -95.54
N LYS A 205 3.17 -1.12 -94.81
CA LYS A 205 4.06 -2.27 -95.12
C LYS A 205 3.46 -3.28 -96.09
N GLU A 206 2.17 -3.17 -96.43
CA GLU A 206 1.67 -3.69 -97.71
C GLU A 206 2.17 -2.85 -98.90
N SER A 207 2.86 -1.73 -98.68
CA SER A 207 3.33 -0.83 -99.73
C SER A 207 4.69 -0.14 -99.49
N ALA A 208 5.66 -0.71 -98.76
CA ALA A 208 7.07 -0.30 -98.88
C ALA A 208 8.05 -1.17 -98.05
N SER A 209 9.21 -1.39 -98.67
CA SER A 209 10.37 -2.18 -98.25
C SER A 209 11.33 -1.51 -97.23
N LYS A 210 12.03 -2.35 -96.45
CA LYS A 210 13.38 -2.25 -95.81
C LYS A 210 14.00 -0.87 -95.47
N THR A 211 14.49 -0.67 -94.22
CA THR A 211 15.92 -0.45 -93.81
C THR A 211 16.12 0.35 -92.48
N SER A 212 17.10 -0.11 -91.67
CA SER A 212 18.13 0.62 -90.87
C SER A 212 17.77 1.69 -89.82
N LEU A 213 18.32 1.60 -88.59
CA LEU A 213 19.20 2.61 -87.96
C LEU A 213 19.69 2.20 -86.54
N ASP A 214 20.99 1.92 -86.39
CA ASP A 214 21.76 1.91 -85.13
C ASP A 214 22.58 3.21 -85.08
N THR A 215 22.16 4.27 -84.36
CA THR A 215 23.01 5.48 -84.16
C THR A 215 22.56 6.43 -83.04
N THR A 216 21.95 5.94 -81.96
CA THR A 216 21.41 6.81 -80.87
C THR A 216 22.06 6.62 -79.50
N GLY A 217 23.07 5.75 -79.36
CA GLY A 217 23.66 5.40 -78.07
C GLY A 217 24.80 6.30 -77.56
N GLN A 218 25.56 6.96 -78.44
CA GLN A 218 26.82 7.62 -78.05
C GLN A 218 26.67 9.06 -77.52
N THR A 219 25.64 9.80 -77.94
CA THR A 219 25.49 11.23 -77.60
C THR A 219 24.80 11.48 -76.26
N THR A 220 24.19 10.46 -75.66
CA THR A 220 23.46 10.57 -74.38
C THR A 220 24.36 10.41 -73.16
N ALA A 221 25.53 9.79 -73.30
CA ALA A 221 26.45 9.54 -72.20
C ALA A 221 27.32 10.77 -71.84
N ASP A 222 27.71 11.59 -72.82
CA ASP A 222 28.59 12.75 -72.60
C ASP A 222 27.88 13.98 -71.98
N LEU A 223 26.55 14.05 -72.03
CA LEU A 223 25.77 15.13 -71.40
C LEU A 223 25.49 14.90 -69.91
N LEU A 224 25.84 13.73 -69.36
CA LEU A 224 25.55 13.36 -67.97
C LEU A 224 26.73 13.58 -67.01
N ASN A 225 27.89 14.00 -67.51
CA ASN A 225 29.16 14.05 -66.76
C ASN A 225 29.63 15.48 -66.40
N THR A 226 28.74 16.48 -66.45
CA THR A 226 29.11 17.91 -66.36
C THR A 226 28.76 18.62 -65.04
N TYR A 227 28.37 17.92 -63.98
CA TYR A 227 28.16 18.56 -62.67
C TYR A 227 28.87 17.81 -61.56
N SER A 228 29.66 18.57 -60.79
CA SER A 228 30.40 18.13 -59.60
C SER A 228 29.46 17.56 -58.54
N ASP A 229 29.12 16.28 -58.68
CA ASP A 229 28.25 15.52 -57.77
C ASP A 229 28.94 15.27 -56.42
N ASP A 230 30.27 15.22 -56.41
CA ASP A 230 31.06 14.86 -55.24
C ASP A 230 31.00 15.91 -54.11
N ASP A 231 31.04 17.20 -54.45
CA ASP A 231 30.90 18.30 -53.47
C ASP A 231 29.46 18.46 -52.98
N TYR A 232 28.50 18.15 -53.84
CA TYR A 232 27.08 18.16 -53.49
C TYR A 232 26.75 16.98 -52.55
N ILE A 233 27.26 15.79 -52.84
CA ILE A 233 27.14 14.59 -51.99
C ILE A 233 27.81 14.82 -50.62
N LYS A 234 29.01 15.42 -50.58
CA LYS A 234 29.66 15.79 -49.30
C LYS A 234 28.83 16.79 -48.49
N LYS A 235 28.22 17.80 -49.13
CA LYS A 235 27.30 18.74 -48.47
C LYS A 235 26.00 18.08 -48.00
N LEU A 236 25.54 17.04 -48.68
CA LEU A 236 24.38 16.23 -48.28
C LEU A 236 24.69 15.34 -47.07
N GLN A 237 25.83 14.65 -47.08
CA GLN A 237 26.30 13.85 -45.95
C GLN A 237 26.49 14.71 -44.71
N LYS A 238 27.14 15.88 -44.84
CA LYS A 238 27.32 16.83 -43.74
C LYS A 238 25.99 17.31 -43.16
N ARG A 239 25.02 17.68 -44.01
CA ARG A 239 23.66 18.06 -43.56
C ARG A 239 22.93 16.93 -42.86
N LEU A 240 23.09 15.69 -43.33
CA LEU A 240 22.49 14.51 -42.71
C LEU A 240 23.07 14.26 -41.30
N GLU A 241 24.38 14.39 -41.14
CA GLU A 241 25.08 14.26 -39.86
C GLU A 241 24.70 15.38 -38.88
N GLU A 242 24.64 16.62 -39.34
CA GLU A 242 24.19 17.77 -38.56
C GLU A 242 22.73 17.59 -38.11
N ASP A 243 21.85 17.14 -38.99
CA ASP A 243 20.46 16.82 -38.66
C ASP A 243 20.35 15.65 -37.68
N ALA A 244 21.17 14.61 -37.83
CA ALA A 244 21.22 13.47 -36.91
C ALA A 244 21.68 13.93 -35.51
N PHE A 245 22.72 14.77 -35.44
CA PHE A 245 23.18 15.35 -34.19
C PHE A 245 22.11 16.26 -33.55
N ALA A 246 21.45 17.10 -34.35
CA ALA A 246 20.37 17.97 -33.88
C ALA A 246 19.19 17.15 -33.32
N ARG A 247 18.84 16.02 -33.95
CA ARG A 247 17.82 15.08 -33.44
C ARG A 247 18.25 14.44 -32.13
N GLN A 248 19.49 13.95 -32.04
CA GLN A 248 20.03 13.36 -30.81
C GLN A 248 20.05 14.38 -29.65
N GLN A 249 20.40 15.65 -29.92
CA GLN A 249 20.37 16.71 -28.90
C GLN A 249 18.95 17.06 -28.47
N ARG A 250 17.98 17.11 -29.40
CA ARG A 250 16.56 17.25 -29.05
C ARG A 250 16.09 16.09 -28.20
N GLU A 251 16.49 14.87 -28.51
CA GLU A 251 16.12 13.68 -27.74
C GLU A 251 16.78 13.66 -26.36
N LYS A 252 18.06 14.00 -26.24
CA LYS A 252 18.75 14.17 -24.95
C LYS A 252 18.08 15.26 -24.10
N ARG A 253 17.62 16.37 -24.70
CA ARG A 253 16.85 17.40 -23.98
C ARG A 253 15.50 16.89 -23.51
N ARG A 254 14.77 16.15 -24.35
CA ARG A 254 13.49 15.51 -23.97
C ARG A 254 13.68 14.52 -22.82
N ARG A 255 14.72 13.67 -22.88
CA ARG A 255 15.05 12.71 -21.82
C ARG A 255 15.41 13.42 -20.52
N ARG A 256 16.25 14.46 -20.58
CA ARG A 256 16.59 15.28 -19.39
C ARG A 256 15.37 15.92 -18.77
N LEU A 257 14.53 16.60 -19.55
CA LEU A 257 13.30 17.21 -19.05
C LEU A 257 12.39 16.19 -18.36
N LEU A 258 12.23 14.99 -18.94
CA LEU A 258 11.39 13.94 -18.38
C LEU A 258 11.96 13.38 -17.08
N MET A 259 13.28 13.17 -17.02
CA MET A 259 13.97 12.77 -15.79
C MET A 259 13.87 13.86 -14.72
N ASP A 260 14.08 15.12 -15.07
CA ASP A 260 13.96 16.26 -14.15
C ASP A 260 12.54 16.39 -13.60
N GLN A 261 11.51 16.15 -14.43
CA GLN A 261 10.11 16.11 -13.99
C GLN A 261 9.85 14.95 -13.00
N LEU A 262 10.40 13.76 -13.26
CA LEU A 262 10.27 12.62 -12.35
C LEU A 262 10.96 12.89 -11.01
N ILE A 263 12.20 13.41 -11.05
CA ILE A 263 12.97 13.76 -9.85
C ILE A 263 12.25 14.85 -9.05
N ALA A 264 11.70 15.87 -9.72
CA ALA A 264 10.94 16.94 -9.06
C ALA A 264 9.68 16.40 -8.37
N HIS A 265 8.97 15.47 -9.00
CA HIS A 265 7.79 14.83 -8.40
C HIS A 265 8.17 13.95 -7.21
N GLU A 266 9.22 13.14 -7.33
CA GLU A 266 9.74 12.32 -6.24
C GLU A 266 10.19 13.16 -5.04
N ALA A 267 10.92 14.25 -5.29
CA ALA A 267 11.32 15.20 -4.25
C ALA A 267 10.12 15.85 -3.54
N GLN A 268 9.05 16.18 -4.28
CA GLN A 268 7.80 16.67 -3.68
C GLN A 268 7.12 15.61 -2.80
N GLU A 269 7.06 14.35 -3.24
CA GLU A 269 6.50 13.27 -2.41
C GLU A 269 7.30 13.06 -1.13
N GLU A 270 8.63 13.09 -1.21
CA GLU A 270 9.48 12.98 -0.02
C GLU A 270 9.28 14.13 0.96
N ALA A 271 9.21 15.36 0.45
CA ALA A 271 8.94 16.54 1.28
C ALA A 271 7.61 16.39 2.01
N TYR A 272 6.57 15.92 1.31
CA TYR A 272 5.26 15.66 1.92
C TYR A 272 5.33 14.57 3.00
N ARG A 273 6.07 13.48 2.77
CA ARG A 273 6.25 12.41 3.78
C ARG A 273 7.01 12.94 5.02
N LYS A 274 8.05 13.75 4.82
CA LYS A 274 8.83 14.39 5.90
C LYS A 274 7.94 15.34 6.72
N GLU A 275 7.12 16.14 6.06
CA GLU A 275 6.20 17.07 6.74
C GLU A 275 5.15 16.33 7.57
N GLN A 276 4.59 15.22 7.08
CA GLN A 276 3.68 14.39 7.85
C GLN A 276 4.33 13.81 9.12
N LEU A 277 5.60 13.40 9.04
CA LEU A 277 6.33 12.90 10.20
C LEU A 277 6.57 14.01 11.23
N ILE A 278 7.00 15.19 10.77
CA ILE A 278 7.18 16.38 11.62
C ILE A 278 5.87 16.73 12.34
N ASN A 279 4.74 16.76 11.61
CA ASN A 279 3.44 17.06 12.20
C ASN A 279 2.99 16.04 13.26
N ARG A 280 3.26 14.74 13.07
CA ARG A 280 2.99 13.71 14.07
C ARG A 280 3.87 13.90 15.31
N LEU A 281 5.17 14.12 15.11
CA LEU A 281 6.13 14.34 16.18
C LEU A 281 5.79 15.58 17.01
N MET A 282 5.42 16.68 16.33
CA MET A 282 5.02 17.94 16.98
C MET A 282 3.75 17.77 17.82
N ARG A 283 2.75 17.01 17.34
CA ARG A 283 1.53 16.70 18.11
C ARG A 283 1.84 15.87 19.36
N GLN A 284 2.69 14.85 19.24
CA GLN A 284 3.14 14.06 20.39
C GLN A 284 3.85 14.94 21.42
N SER A 285 4.76 15.80 20.98
CA SER A 285 5.45 16.75 21.85
C SER A 285 4.50 17.73 22.56
N GLN A 286 3.44 18.20 21.88
CA GLN A 286 2.40 19.02 22.52
C GLN A 286 1.58 18.25 23.55
N GLN A 287 1.22 16.99 23.25
CA GLN A 287 0.51 16.13 24.19
C GLN A 287 1.35 15.82 25.43
N GLU A 288 2.63 15.52 25.25
CA GLU A 288 3.59 15.32 26.35
C GLU A 288 3.71 16.56 27.23
N ARG A 289 3.81 17.76 26.64
CA ARG A 289 3.79 19.02 27.39
C ARG A 289 2.50 19.20 28.20
N ARG A 290 1.34 18.87 27.64
CA ARG A 290 0.05 18.95 28.37
C ARG A 290 0.00 17.97 29.53
N ILE A 291 0.43 16.72 29.32
CA ILE A 291 0.47 15.70 30.37
C ILE A 291 1.44 16.11 31.48
N ALA A 292 2.60 16.67 31.13
CA ALA A 292 3.56 17.16 32.12
C ALA A 292 2.98 18.29 32.99
N VAL A 293 2.26 19.23 32.39
CA VAL A 293 1.57 20.31 33.13
C VAL A 293 0.48 19.74 34.04
N GLN A 294 -0.36 18.82 33.56
CA GLN A 294 -1.39 18.16 34.37
C GLN A 294 -0.78 17.38 35.54
N LEU A 295 0.31 16.65 35.30
CA LEU A 295 1.03 15.92 36.33
C LEU A 295 1.60 16.84 37.40
N MET A 296 2.14 18.00 37.01
CA MET A 296 2.60 19.02 37.97
C MET A 296 1.45 19.55 38.84
N HIS A 297 0.27 19.83 38.26
CA HIS A 297 -0.90 20.27 39.03
C HIS A 297 -1.34 19.21 40.04
N VAL A 298 -1.50 17.96 39.61
CA VAL A 298 -1.91 16.85 40.50
C VAL A 298 -0.89 16.63 41.62
N ARG A 299 0.41 16.73 41.34
CA ARG A 299 1.47 16.65 42.37
C ARG A 299 1.35 17.77 43.38
N HIS A 300 1.12 18.99 42.92
CA HIS A 300 0.94 20.14 43.80
C HIS A 300 -0.30 19.98 44.69
N GLU A 301 -1.45 19.65 44.11
CA GLU A 301 -2.69 19.40 44.86
C GLU A 301 -2.53 18.29 45.90
N LYS A 302 -1.84 17.20 45.56
CA LYS A 302 -1.55 16.11 46.50
C LYS A 302 -0.70 16.59 47.67
N GLU A 303 0.31 17.42 47.41
CA GLU A 303 1.13 17.99 48.49
C GLU A 303 0.30 18.94 49.37
N VAL A 304 -0.56 19.77 48.78
CA VAL A 304 -1.49 20.61 49.55
C VAL A 304 -2.42 19.77 50.44
N LEU A 305 -2.98 18.67 49.92
CA LEU A 305 -3.81 17.77 50.72
C LEU A 305 -3.03 17.12 51.86
N ARG A 306 -1.78 16.74 51.62
CA ARG A 306 -0.88 16.20 52.65
C ARG A 306 -0.62 17.24 53.74
N GLN A 307 -0.28 18.47 53.36
CA GLN A 307 -0.06 19.57 54.31
C GLN A 307 -1.33 19.88 55.10
N ASN A 308 -2.50 19.90 54.45
CA ASN A 308 -3.78 20.10 55.10
C ASN A 308 -4.10 18.97 56.10
N ARG A 309 -3.73 17.73 55.81
CA ARG A 309 -3.90 16.60 56.74
C ARG A 309 -3.01 16.79 57.97
N ILE A 310 -1.73 17.08 57.77
CA ILE A 310 -0.78 17.34 58.86
C ILE A 310 -1.25 18.52 59.72
N PHE A 311 -1.72 19.59 59.07
CA PHE A 311 -2.22 20.77 59.76
C PHE A 311 -3.44 20.44 60.64
N ARG A 312 -4.41 19.69 60.10
CA ARG A 312 -5.59 19.26 60.88
C ARG A 312 -5.21 18.35 62.04
N GLU A 313 -4.27 17.44 61.84
CA GLU A 313 -3.79 16.53 62.87
C GLU A 313 -3.15 17.30 64.04
N LYS A 314 -2.30 18.28 63.73
CA LYS A 314 -1.75 19.21 64.74
C LYS A 314 -2.84 19.99 65.48
N GLN A 315 -3.84 20.49 64.75
CA GLN A 315 -4.97 21.20 65.36
C GLN A 315 -5.82 20.32 66.29
N TYR A 316 -5.92 19.02 66.01
CA TYR A 316 -6.58 18.06 66.90
C TYR A 316 -5.68 17.69 68.09
N GLU A 317 -4.38 17.57 67.89
CA GLU A 317 -3.40 17.36 68.97
C GLU A 317 -3.43 18.50 69.98
N GLU A 318 -3.36 19.75 69.50
CA GLU A 318 -3.43 20.95 70.33
C GLU A 318 -4.73 21.01 71.14
N ARG A 319 -5.87 20.68 70.52
CA ARG A 319 -7.16 20.59 71.24
C ARG A 319 -7.15 19.49 72.29
N ARG A 320 -6.67 18.28 71.96
CA ARG A 320 -6.57 17.17 72.93
C ARG A 320 -5.70 17.55 74.12
N LEU A 321 -4.57 18.23 73.89
CA LEU A 321 -3.68 18.71 74.95
C LEU A 321 -4.37 19.75 75.84
N LYS A 322 -5.10 20.68 75.22
CA LYS A 322 -5.86 21.70 75.97
C LYS A 322 -6.99 21.07 76.79
N ASP A 323 -7.80 20.20 76.18
CA ASP A 323 -8.89 19.52 76.87
C ASP A 323 -8.36 18.65 78.02
N PHE A 324 -7.17 18.06 77.86
CA PHE A 324 -6.49 17.32 78.92
C PHE A 324 -6.04 18.23 80.06
N GLN A 325 -5.46 19.40 79.75
CA GLN A 325 -5.07 20.39 80.75
C GLN A 325 -6.29 20.96 81.51
N ASP A 326 -7.34 21.34 80.77
CA ASP A 326 -8.60 21.85 81.36
C ASP A 326 -9.25 20.79 82.27
N ALA A 327 -9.12 19.49 81.95
CA ALA A 327 -9.58 18.40 82.82
C ALA A 327 -8.76 18.27 84.11
N LEU A 328 -7.43 18.39 84.04
CA LEU A 328 -6.55 18.39 85.21
C LEU A 328 -6.83 19.60 86.12
N ASP A 329 -7.01 20.78 85.53
CA ASP A 329 -7.31 22.02 86.28
C ASP A 329 -8.69 21.94 86.97
N ARG A 330 -9.63 21.16 86.43
CA ARG A 330 -10.95 20.91 87.03
C ARG A 330 -10.91 19.89 88.17
N GLU A 331 -10.02 18.91 88.10
CA GLU A 331 -9.81 17.90 89.14
C GLU A 331 -8.87 18.36 90.25
N ALA A 332 -8.11 19.45 90.03
CA ALA A 332 -7.31 20.08 91.08
C ALA A 332 -8.24 20.58 92.19
N PRO A 333 -8.15 20.06 93.42
CA PRO A 333 -8.94 20.56 94.53
C PRO A 333 -8.56 22.01 94.79
N ASP A 334 -9.57 22.90 94.91
CA ASP A 334 -9.37 24.29 95.32
C ASP A 334 -8.44 24.31 96.54
N SER A 335 -7.23 24.79 96.35
CA SER A 335 -6.22 24.88 97.40
C SER A 335 -6.64 26.04 98.31
N ILE A 336 -7.25 25.67 99.44
CA ILE A 336 -7.43 26.54 100.61
C ILE A 336 -6.13 26.64 101.39
#